data_AF-B0T9A8-F1
#
_entry.id   AF-B0T9A8-F1
#
_cell.length_a   1.000
_cell.length_b   1.000
_cell.length_c   1.000
_cell.angle_alpha   90.00
_cell.angle_beta   90.00
_cell.angle_gamma   90.00
#
_symmetry.space_group_name_H-M   'P 1'
#
loop_
_entity.id
_entity.type
_entity.pdbx_description
1 polymer ?
#
loop_
_entity_poly.entity_id
_entity_poly.type
_entity_poly.pdbx_seq_one_letter_code
_entity_poly.pdbx_strand_id
1 'polypeptide(L)'
;MSLSMDPADAPPRRPRRKPESEATRTRRLQALAVQLADREHRAAHALAALTGGLPRARGHVTPLSKIADEARRLEVWRARVERLEALLDSTERKRETRAKIVLGATLLAEAQRDPDDPLMARVMEILDRRVDRPRDRHAIAEMLGLPLAPIRSGEAPRLPDFDAMAEAALADEAPSRPTRRKKGG
;
A
#
# COMPACT_ATOMS: atom_id res chain seq x y z
N MET A 1 3.53 0.94 -49.45
CA MET A 1 3.83 2.34 -49.09
C MET A 1 4.62 2.32 -47.80
N SER A 2 5.94 2.40 -47.90
CA SER A 2 6.86 2.37 -46.77
C SER A 2 7.14 3.79 -46.33
N LEU A 3 6.69 4.16 -45.14
CA LEU A 3 6.96 5.46 -44.52
C LEU A 3 8.44 5.50 -44.13
N SER A 4 9.27 6.17 -44.93
CA SER A 4 10.63 6.54 -44.55
C SER A 4 10.56 7.65 -43.51
N MET A 5 10.93 7.38 -42.27
CA MET A 5 11.18 8.43 -41.28
C MET A 5 12.35 9.28 -41.76
N ASP A 6 12.13 10.59 -41.77
CA ASP A 6 13.09 11.63 -42.11
C ASP A 6 14.21 11.64 -41.03
N PRO A 7 15.51 11.55 -41.39
CA PRO A 7 16.62 11.57 -40.42
C PRO A 7 16.73 12.86 -39.58
N ALA A 8 15.91 13.87 -39.87
CA ALA A 8 15.84 15.13 -39.15
C ALA A 8 15.05 15.07 -37.81
N ASP A 9 14.25 14.03 -37.57
CA ASP A 9 13.45 13.88 -36.33
C ASP A 9 14.16 13.08 -35.22
N ALA A 10 15.46 12.81 -35.36
CA ALA A 10 16.22 12.10 -34.34
C ALA A 10 16.46 13.00 -33.11
N PRO A 11 16.02 12.61 -31.89
CA PRO A 11 16.21 13.43 -30.71
C PRO A 11 17.71 13.67 -30.44
N PRO A 12 18.11 14.88 -30.01
CA PRO A 12 19.52 15.21 -29.80
C PRO A 12 20.15 14.24 -28.80
N ARG A 13 21.22 13.57 -29.24
CA ARG A 13 21.98 12.62 -28.41
C ARG A 13 22.45 13.33 -27.15
N ARG A 14 21.94 12.90 -25.99
CA ARG A 14 22.34 13.45 -24.69
C ARG A 14 23.87 13.45 -24.58
N PRO A 15 24.49 14.58 -24.19
CA PRO A 15 25.94 14.67 -24.10
C PRO A 15 26.44 13.62 -23.10
N ARG A 16 27.48 12.87 -23.51
CA ARG A 16 28.15 11.88 -22.65
C ARG A 16 28.69 12.61 -21.41
N ARG A 17 28.10 12.34 -20.23
CA ARG A 17 28.61 12.86 -18.96
C ARG A 17 30.07 12.46 -18.80
N LYS A 18 30.94 13.44 -18.54
CA LYS A 18 32.34 13.18 -18.20
C LYS A 18 32.41 12.31 -16.93
N PRO A 19 33.36 11.36 -16.83
CA PRO A 19 33.54 10.58 -15.62
C PRO A 19 33.81 11.53 -14.44
N GLU A 20 33.14 11.25 -13.31
CA GLU A 20 33.27 12.02 -12.07
C GLU A 20 34.71 11.93 -11.54
N SER A 21 35.26 13.05 -11.06
CA SER A 21 36.59 13.03 -10.44
C SER A 21 36.56 12.25 -9.12
N GLU A 22 37.66 11.59 -8.77
CA GLU A 22 37.74 10.83 -7.51
C GLU A 22 37.48 11.70 -6.28
N ALA A 23 37.96 12.94 -6.27
CA ALA A 23 37.73 13.90 -5.19
C ALA A 23 36.25 14.32 -5.06
N THR A 24 35.52 14.40 -6.17
CA THR A 24 34.07 14.66 -6.13
C THR A 24 33.32 13.45 -5.57
N ARG A 25 33.71 12.25 -6.03
CA ARG A 25 33.10 10.99 -5.56
C ARG A 25 33.29 10.81 -4.06
N THR A 26 34.49 11.04 -3.53
CA THR A 26 34.77 10.91 -2.08
C THR A 26 33.95 11.89 -1.26
N ARG A 27 33.88 13.17 -1.65
CA ARG A 27 33.03 14.17 -0.99
C ARG A 27 31.56 13.77 -0.98
N ARG A 28 31.05 13.24 -2.09
CA ARG A 28 29.66 12.75 -2.17
C ARG A 28 29.42 11.59 -1.20
N LEU A 29 30.32 10.62 -1.16
CA LEU A 29 30.18 9.46 -0.25
C LEU A 29 30.25 9.90 1.22
N GLN A 30 31.13 10.84 1.57
CA GLN A 30 31.19 11.42 2.92
C GLN A 30 29.90 12.17 3.29
N ALA A 31 29.36 12.99 2.38
CA ALA A 31 28.10 13.68 2.61
C ALA A 31 26.93 12.70 2.84
N LEU A 32 26.88 11.61 2.06
CA LEU A 32 25.90 10.54 2.26
C LEU A 32 26.09 9.82 3.61
N ALA A 33 27.33 9.58 4.04
CA ALA A 33 27.61 8.99 5.34
C ALA A 33 27.06 9.84 6.50
N VAL A 34 27.28 11.16 6.46
CA VAL A 34 26.74 12.09 7.47
C VAL A 34 25.21 12.06 7.49
N GLN A 35 24.57 12.12 6.31
CA GLN A 35 23.11 12.06 6.23
C GLN A 35 22.53 10.74 6.78
N LEU A 36 23.21 9.61 6.52
CA LEU A 36 22.80 8.31 7.05
C LEU A 36 22.99 8.24 8.57
N ALA A 37 24.07 8.79 9.11
CA ALA A 37 24.30 8.85 10.55
C ALA A 37 23.21 9.66 11.26
N ASP A 38 22.84 10.81 10.73
CA ASP A 38 21.78 11.65 11.29
C ASP A 38 20.42 10.94 11.25
N ARG A 39 20.10 10.25 10.14
CA ARG A 39 18.87 9.47 10.01
C ARG A 39 18.84 8.30 10.99
N GLU A 40 19.94 7.56 11.08
CA GLU A 40 20.09 6.46 12.04
C GLU A 40 19.86 6.96 13.46
N HIS A 41 20.54 8.05 13.85
CA HIS A 41 20.43 8.61 15.19
C HIS A 41 19.00 9.03 15.51
N ARG A 42 18.33 9.77 14.62
CA ARG A 42 16.94 10.18 14.81
C ARG A 42 15.99 9.00 14.93
N ALA A 43 16.08 8.04 14.00
CA ALA A 43 15.22 6.86 14.00
C ALA A 43 15.45 6.00 15.26
N ALA A 44 16.71 5.80 15.63
CA ALA A 44 17.09 5.04 16.82
C ALA A 44 16.59 5.70 18.12
N HIS A 45 16.78 7.01 18.25
CA HIS A 45 16.32 7.77 19.42
C HIS A 45 14.78 7.74 19.54
N ALA A 46 14.06 8.01 18.45
CA ALA A 46 12.60 7.96 18.43
C ALA A 46 12.07 6.56 18.77
N LEU A 47 12.66 5.51 18.17
CA LEU A 47 12.27 4.13 18.46
C LEU A 47 12.52 3.79 19.93
N ALA A 48 13.70 4.13 20.46
CA ALA A 48 14.04 3.88 21.86
C ALA A 48 13.08 4.59 22.83
N ALA A 49 12.66 5.83 22.52
CA ALA A 49 11.68 6.54 23.32
C ALA A 49 10.30 5.84 23.33
N LEU A 50 9.90 5.20 22.22
CA LEU A 50 8.63 4.49 22.11
C LEU A 50 8.65 3.09 22.74
N THR A 51 9.77 2.38 22.66
CA THR A 51 9.89 0.97 23.09
C THR A 51 10.68 0.77 24.39
N GLY A 52 11.23 1.84 24.97
CA GLY A 52 12.08 1.78 26.18
C GLY A 52 13.52 1.34 25.91
N GLY A 53 13.90 1.16 24.65
CA GLY A 53 15.24 0.73 24.25
C GLY A 53 15.29 0.21 22.83
N LEU A 54 16.50 0.10 22.27
CA LEU A 54 16.70 -0.36 20.89
C LEU A 54 16.51 -1.87 20.74
N PRO A 55 15.97 -2.34 19.59
CA PRO A 55 15.88 -3.76 19.30
C PRO A 55 17.26 -4.40 19.30
N ARG A 56 17.41 -5.54 19.97
CA ARG A 56 18.64 -6.34 19.87
C ARG A 56 18.80 -6.86 18.45
N ALA A 57 20.01 -6.72 17.90
CA ALA A 57 20.36 -7.35 16.63
C ALA A 57 20.20 -8.87 16.76
N ARG A 58 19.37 -9.47 15.89
CA ARG A 58 19.23 -10.92 15.80
C ARG A 58 20.22 -11.45 14.77
N GLY A 59 21.10 -12.34 15.18
CA GLY A 59 22.08 -13.01 14.32
C GLY A 59 23.45 -12.31 14.21
N HIS A 60 24.36 -12.96 13.48
CA HIS A 60 25.70 -12.43 13.22
C HIS A 60 25.65 -11.32 12.18
N VAL A 61 25.68 -10.08 12.65
CA VAL A 61 25.74 -8.89 11.78
C VAL A 61 27.19 -8.43 11.67
N THR A 62 27.75 -8.41 10.46
CA THR A 62 29.09 -7.87 10.20
C THR A 62 29.15 -6.41 10.63
N PRO A 63 30.07 -6.00 11.53
CA PRO A 63 30.23 -4.59 11.89
C PRO A 63 30.59 -3.74 10.66
N LEU A 64 30.07 -2.51 10.57
CA LEU A 64 30.37 -1.61 9.44
C LEU A 64 31.87 -1.35 9.29
N SER A 65 32.62 -1.33 10.41
CA SER A 65 34.07 -1.17 10.44
C SER A 65 34.84 -2.31 9.77
N LYS A 66 34.23 -3.49 9.59
CA LYS A 66 34.87 -4.64 8.93
C LYS A 66 34.63 -4.69 7.41
N ILE A 67 33.85 -3.76 6.86
CA ILE A 67 33.58 -3.70 5.42
C ILE A 67 34.61 -2.75 4.80
N ALA A 68 35.55 -3.28 4.02
CA ALA A 68 36.65 -2.49 3.44
C ALA A 68 36.18 -1.53 2.33
N ASP A 69 35.32 -2.00 1.42
CA ASP A 69 34.77 -1.17 0.34
C ASP A 69 33.76 -0.15 0.89
N GLU A 70 34.04 1.13 0.67
CA GLU A 70 33.23 2.26 1.12
C GLU A 70 31.84 2.25 0.49
N ALA A 71 31.73 1.92 -0.79
CA ALA A 71 30.45 1.88 -1.48
C ALA A 71 29.57 0.78 -0.86
N ARG A 72 30.13 -0.42 -0.69
CA ARG A 72 29.44 -1.51 -0.01
C ARG A 72 29.07 -1.17 1.43
N ARG A 73 29.95 -0.50 2.17
CA ARG A 73 29.68 -0.09 3.56
C ARG A 73 28.47 0.84 3.63
N LEU A 74 28.38 1.81 2.72
CA LEU A 74 27.26 2.73 2.65
C LEU A 74 25.95 2.06 2.25
N GLU A 75 25.98 1.11 1.31
CA GLU A 75 24.78 0.32 0.97
C GLU A 75 24.25 -0.46 2.18
N VAL A 76 25.15 -1.14 2.91
CA VAL A 76 24.79 -1.89 4.11
C VAL A 76 24.27 -0.96 5.20
N TRP A 77 24.90 0.21 5.38
CA TRP A 77 24.43 1.19 6.35
C TRP A 77 23.04 1.73 5.99
N ARG A 78 22.83 2.11 4.73
CA ARG A 78 21.53 2.54 4.22
C ARG A 78 20.45 1.51 4.48
N ALA A 79 20.70 0.24 4.18
CA ALA A 79 19.74 -0.84 4.44
C ALA A 79 19.40 -1.00 5.94
N ARG A 80 20.36 -0.72 6.84
CA ARG A 80 20.09 -0.71 8.29
C ARG A 80 19.23 0.46 8.72
N VAL A 81 19.49 1.65 8.17
CA VAL A 81 18.69 2.84 8.44
C VAL A 81 17.25 2.63 7.95
N GLU A 82 17.08 2.15 6.72
CA GLU A 82 15.75 1.86 6.15
C GLU A 82 15.00 0.81 6.99
N ARG A 83 15.70 -0.22 7.47
CA ARG A 83 15.11 -1.20 8.39
C ARG A 83 14.68 -0.56 9.72
N LEU A 84 15.50 0.31 10.30
CA LEU A 84 15.17 0.99 11.57
C LEU A 84 13.97 1.91 11.39
N GLU A 85 13.91 2.68 10.32
CA GLU A 85 12.77 3.55 9.98
C GLU A 85 11.49 2.71 9.76
N ALA A 86 11.57 1.60 9.03
CA ALA A 86 10.42 0.70 8.86
C ALA A 86 9.93 0.10 10.19
N LEU A 87 10.84 -0.19 11.13
CA LEU A 87 10.48 -0.65 12.47
C LEU A 87 9.82 0.46 13.29
N LEU A 88 10.30 1.69 13.18
CA LEU A 88 9.69 2.86 13.81
C LEU A 88 8.27 3.06 13.30
N ASP A 89 8.07 3.15 11.98
CA ASP A 89 6.77 3.30 11.34
C ASP A 89 5.79 2.20 11.78
N SER A 90 6.23 0.94 11.78
CA SER A 90 5.38 -0.17 12.21
C SER A 90 5.02 -0.06 13.68
N THR A 91 5.92 0.42 14.53
CA THR A 91 5.70 0.57 15.98
C THR A 91 4.72 1.70 16.25
N GLU A 92 4.86 2.83 15.56
CA GLU A 92 3.95 3.97 15.66
C GLU A 92 2.54 3.57 15.22
N ARG A 93 2.40 2.94 14.05
CA ARG A 93 1.10 2.45 13.56
C ARG A 93 0.45 1.47 14.54
N LYS A 94 1.23 0.57 15.15
CA LYS A 94 0.71 -0.38 16.16
C LYS A 94 0.25 0.35 17.42
N ARG A 95 1.00 1.35 17.89
CA ARG A 95 0.60 2.16 19.06
C ARG A 95 -0.65 2.98 18.77
N GLU A 96 -0.72 3.63 17.62
CA GLU A 96 -1.88 4.39 17.19
C GLU A 96 -3.12 3.49 17.07
N THR A 97 -2.98 2.34 16.41
CA THR A 97 -4.06 1.34 16.30
C THR A 97 -4.51 0.88 17.67
N ARG A 98 -3.57 0.57 18.58
CA ARG A 98 -3.89 0.20 19.96
C ARG A 98 -4.64 1.30 20.68
N ALA A 99 -4.21 2.57 20.56
CA ALA A 99 -4.88 3.70 21.18
C ALA A 99 -6.33 3.84 20.69
N LYS A 100 -6.55 3.72 19.38
CA LYS A 100 -7.90 3.75 18.77
C LYS A 100 -8.78 2.60 19.27
N ILE A 101 -8.24 1.38 19.32
CA ILE A 101 -8.96 0.20 19.84
C ILE A 101 -9.31 0.39 21.32
N VAL A 102 -8.35 0.78 22.15
CA VAL A 102 -8.58 0.97 23.59
C VAL A 102 -9.62 2.05 23.82
N LEU A 103 -9.48 3.22 23.19
CA LEU A 103 -10.45 4.31 23.32
C LEU A 103 -11.86 3.87 22.87
N GLY A 104 -11.96 3.25 21.70
CA GLY A 104 -13.24 2.78 21.16
C GLY A 104 -13.89 1.69 22.02
N ALA A 105 -13.10 0.72 22.49
CA ALA A 105 -13.58 -0.34 23.37
C ALA A 105 -14.03 0.20 24.72
N THR A 106 -13.31 1.16 25.31
CA THR A 106 -13.71 1.79 26.58
C THR A 106 -15.00 2.58 26.42
N LEU A 107 -15.15 3.38 25.36
CA LEU A 107 -16.38 4.12 25.10
C LEU A 107 -17.58 3.19 24.86
N LEU A 108 -17.37 2.12 24.10
CA LEU A 108 -18.42 1.14 23.84
C LEU A 108 -18.82 0.39 25.12
N ALA A 109 -17.85 -0.01 25.94
CA ALA A 109 -18.12 -0.68 27.21
C ALA A 109 -18.87 0.21 28.19
N GLU A 110 -18.59 1.52 28.21
CA GLU A 110 -19.35 2.49 29.01
C GLU A 110 -20.80 2.57 28.53
N ALA A 111 -20.98 2.79 27.22
CA ALA A 111 -22.30 2.95 26.60
C ALA A 111 -23.17 1.69 26.71
N GLN A 112 -22.58 0.50 26.84
CA GLN A 112 -23.32 -0.76 27.01
C GLN A 112 -23.82 -1.01 28.43
N ARG A 113 -23.36 -0.24 29.44
CA ARG A 113 -23.79 -0.45 30.82
C ARG A 113 -25.26 -0.12 31.04
N ASP A 114 -25.77 0.87 30.30
CA ASP A 114 -27.15 1.30 30.37
C ASP A 114 -27.75 1.31 28.96
N PRO A 115 -28.75 0.45 28.67
CA PRO A 115 -29.43 0.42 27.37
C PRO A 115 -30.06 1.74 26.94
N ASP A 116 -30.43 2.59 27.91
CA ASP A 116 -31.05 3.90 27.66
C ASP A 116 -30.00 5.04 27.63
N ASP A 117 -28.70 4.72 27.63
CA ASP A 117 -27.63 5.72 27.60
C ASP A 117 -27.66 6.51 26.26
N PRO A 118 -27.78 7.85 26.31
CA PRO A 118 -27.72 8.69 25.11
C PRO A 118 -26.41 8.56 24.33
N LEU A 119 -25.32 8.13 24.97
CA LEU A 119 -24.05 7.83 24.32
C LEU A 119 -24.19 6.66 23.34
N MET A 120 -24.89 5.58 23.71
CA MET A 120 -25.09 4.44 22.82
C MET A 120 -25.87 4.85 21.57
N ALA A 121 -26.96 5.59 21.75
CA ALA A 121 -27.74 6.13 20.64
C ALA A 121 -26.86 6.99 19.71
N ARG A 122 -25.99 7.83 20.28
CA ARG A 122 -25.06 8.65 19.51
C ARG A 122 -23.99 7.84 18.78
N VAL A 123 -23.47 6.78 19.40
CA VAL A 123 -22.50 5.86 18.76
C VAL A 123 -23.15 5.18 17.55
N MET A 124 -24.37 4.66 17.70
CA MET A 124 -25.10 4.02 16.60
C MET A 124 -25.34 4.99 15.44
N GLU A 125 -25.78 6.23 15.71
CA GLU A 125 -25.94 7.27 14.68
C GLU A 125 -24.62 7.56 13.93
N ILE A 126 -23.50 7.62 14.66
CA ILE A 126 -22.18 7.87 14.06
C ILE A 126 -21.76 6.69 13.18
N LEU A 127 -21.92 5.45 13.66
CA LEU A 127 -21.57 4.25 12.91
C LEU A 127 -22.42 4.15 11.63
N ASP A 128 -23.72 4.43 11.73
CA ASP A 128 -24.62 4.41 10.58
C ASP A 128 -24.19 5.40 9.49
N ARG A 129 -23.76 6.61 9.88
CA ARG A 129 -23.31 7.66 8.95
C ARG A 129 -21.90 7.45 8.41
N ARG A 130 -21.02 6.74 9.12
CA ARG A 130 -19.58 6.66 8.79
C ARG A 130 -19.16 5.32 8.19
N VAL A 131 -19.91 4.25 8.40
CA VAL A 131 -19.54 2.90 7.95
C VAL A 131 -20.36 2.51 6.72
N ASP A 132 -19.86 2.84 5.54
CA ASP A 132 -20.60 2.60 4.29
C ASP A 132 -20.38 1.19 3.72
N ARG A 133 -19.30 0.51 4.09
CA ARG A 133 -18.94 -0.78 3.51
C ARG A 133 -19.81 -1.90 4.09
N PRO A 134 -20.53 -2.68 3.26
CA PRO A 134 -21.39 -3.76 3.75
C PRO A 134 -20.65 -4.78 4.62
N ARG A 135 -19.40 -5.12 4.24
CA ARG A 135 -18.55 -6.06 4.98
C ARG A 135 -18.24 -5.57 6.39
N ASP A 136 -17.95 -4.29 6.55
CA ASP A 136 -17.59 -3.72 7.84
C ASP A 136 -18.83 -3.61 8.74
N ARG A 137 -19.99 -3.25 8.18
CA ARG A 137 -21.27 -3.25 8.90
C ARG A 137 -21.64 -4.66 9.39
N HIS A 138 -21.46 -5.67 8.53
CA HIS A 138 -21.71 -7.06 8.90
C HIS A 138 -20.77 -7.53 10.02
N ALA A 139 -19.47 -7.22 9.93
CA ALA A 139 -18.51 -7.56 10.96
C ALA A 139 -18.85 -6.89 12.31
N ILE A 140 -19.32 -5.65 12.31
CA ILE A 140 -19.78 -4.96 13.53
C ILE A 140 -21.01 -5.64 14.12
N ALA A 141 -22.00 -5.98 13.30
CA ALA A 141 -23.20 -6.67 13.77
C ALA A 141 -22.89 -8.06 14.35
N GLU A 142 -22.03 -8.83 13.68
CA GLU A 142 -21.65 -10.18 14.10
C GLU A 142 -20.76 -10.16 15.35
N MET A 143 -19.70 -9.34 15.37
CA MET A 143 -18.72 -9.37 16.45
C MET A 143 -19.15 -8.61 17.70
N LEU A 144 -19.93 -7.53 17.54
CA LEU A 144 -20.30 -6.63 18.64
C LEU A 144 -21.78 -6.71 18.99
N GLY A 145 -22.60 -7.45 18.23
CA GLY A 145 -24.04 -7.52 18.44
C GLY A 145 -24.76 -6.20 18.18
N LEU A 146 -24.15 -5.28 17.44
CA LEU A 146 -24.68 -3.94 17.18
C LEU A 146 -25.36 -3.89 15.80
N PRO A 147 -26.70 -3.92 15.72
CA PRO A 147 -27.41 -3.90 14.46
C PRO A 147 -27.35 -2.50 13.83
N LEU A 148 -26.51 -2.33 12.82
CA LEU A 148 -26.46 -1.10 12.04
C LEU A 148 -27.59 -1.05 11.00
N ALA A 149 -28.06 0.14 10.66
CA ALA A 149 -29.11 0.33 9.66
C ALA A 149 -28.72 -0.29 8.29
N PRO A 150 -29.66 -0.63 7.42
CA PRO A 150 -29.31 -0.97 6.05
C PRO A 150 -28.67 0.24 5.35
N ILE A 151 -27.64 -0.02 4.53
CA ILE A 151 -27.07 1.02 3.67
C ILE A 151 -28.19 1.49 2.75
N ARG A 152 -28.46 2.80 2.72
CA ARG A 152 -29.34 3.38 1.72
C ARG A 152 -28.64 3.23 0.38
N SER A 153 -28.87 2.12 -0.32
CA SER A 153 -28.44 1.98 -1.69
C SER A 153 -29.17 3.06 -2.48
N GLY A 154 -28.42 4.04 -3.00
CA GLY A 154 -28.92 4.83 -4.12
C GLY A 154 -29.41 3.90 -5.22
N GLU A 155 -30.38 4.36 -5.99
CA GLU A 155 -30.99 3.60 -7.09
C GLU A 155 -29.90 2.85 -7.88
N ALA A 156 -29.93 1.51 -7.80
CA ALA A 156 -28.93 0.70 -8.47
C ALA A 156 -29.00 1.01 -9.96
N PRO A 157 -27.86 1.26 -10.64
CA PRO A 157 -27.88 1.49 -12.07
C PRO A 157 -28.57 0.29 -12.73
N ARG A 158 -29.57 0.56 -13.59
CA ARG A 158 -30.25 -0.49 -14.35
C ARG A 158 -29.18 -1.32 -15.05
N LEU A 159 -29.05 -2.57 -14.64
CA LEU A 159 -28.17 -3.50 -15.29
C LEU A 159 -28.70 -3.74 -16.71
N PRO A 160 -27.80 -3.96 -17.69
CA PRO A 160 -28.20 -4.41 -19.01
C PRO A 160 -29.01 -5.71 -18.91
N ASP A 161 -29.93 -5.90 -19.84
CA ASP A 161 -30.63 -7.16 -20.00
C ASP A 161 -29.65 -8.21 -20.53
N PHE A 162 -29.07 -8.98 -19.62
CA PHE A 162 -28.08 -10.02 -19.94
C PHE A 162 -28.67 -11.15 -20.78
N ASP A 163 -29.97 -11.41 -20.66
CA ASP A 163 -30.65 -12.44 -21.44
C ASP A 163 -30.74 -12.00 -22.90
N ALA A 164 -31.14 -10.75 -23.15
CA ALA A 164 -31.15 -10.18 -24.50
C ALA A 164 -29.75 -10.14 -25.15
N MET A 165 -28.71 -9.88 -24.37
CA MET A 165 -27.32 -9.91 -24.86
C MET A 165 -26.85 -11.33 -25.20
N ALA A 166 -27.24 -12.32 -24.39
CA ALA A 166 -26.92 -13.73 -24.64
C ALA A 166 -27.63 -14.25 -25.89
N GLU A 167 -28.90 -13.90 -26.08
CA GLU A 167 -29.66 -14.23 -27.28
C GLU A 167 -29.04 -13.61 -28.55
N ALA A 168 -28.62 -12.35 -28.49
CA ALA A 168 -27.95 -11.68 -29.61
C ALA A 168 -26.61 -12.35 -29.98
N ALA A 169 -25.81 -12.76 -29.00
CA ALA A 169 -24.53 -13.43 -29.25
C ALA A 169 -24.73 -14.82 -29.90
N LEU A 170 -25.76 -15.57 -29.49
CA LEU A 170 -26.08 -16.87 -30.08
C LEU A 170 -26.68 -16.75 -31.49
N ALA A 171 -27.36 -15.64 -31.79
CA ALA A 171 -27.88 -15.36 -33.13
C ALA A 171 -26.76 -15.05 -34.14
N ASP A 172 -25.68 -14.39 -33.71
CA ASP A 172 -24.52 -14.09 -34.56
C ASP A 172 -23.63 -15.32 -34.87
N GLU A 173 -23.72 -16.40 -34.10
CA GLU A 173 -22.96 -17.66 -34.30
C GLU A 173 -23.64 -18.68 -35.25
N ALA A 174 -24.69 -18.29 -35.99
CA ALA A 174 -25.35 -19.20 -36.93
C ALA A 174 -24.37 -19.72 -38.02
N PRO A 175 -24.30 -21.04 -38.27
CA PRO A 175 -23.17 -21.67 -38.95
C PRO A 175 -23.15 -21.39 -40.47
N SER A 176 -22.06 -20.79 -40.96
CA SER A 176 -21.74 -20.80 -42.39
C SER A 176 -21.53 -22.26 -42.84
N ARG A 177 -22.47 -22.81 -43.61
CA ARG A 177 -22.41 -24.17 -44.15
C ARG A 177 -21.17 -24.32 -45.06
N PRO A 178 -20.28 -25.31 -44.83
CA PRO A 178 -19.19 -25.57 -45.77
C PRO A 178 -19.75 -26.25 -47.03
N THR A 179 -19.58 -25.61 -48.19
CA THR A 179 -19.94 -26.16 -49.50
C THR A 179 -19.00 -27.31 -49.87
N ARG A 180 -19.51 -28.55 -49.82
CA ARG A 180 -18.78 -29.75 -50.21
C ARG A 180 -18.62 -29.79 -51.73
N ARG A 181 -17.41 -29.48 -52.22
CA ARG A 181 -17.04 -29.51 -53.65
C ARG A 181 -16.99 -30.97 -54.14
N LYS A 182 -17.84 -31.33 -55.10
CA LYS A 182 -17.88 -32.63 -55.78
C LYS A 182 -16.73 -32.69 -56.80
N LYS A 183 -15.80 -33.63 -56.65
CA LYS A 183 -14.75 -33.93 -57.64
C LYS A 183 -15.19 -35.16 -58.44
N GLY A 184 -15.38 -34.99 -59.76
CA GLY A 184 -15.44 -36.11 -60.73
C GLY A 184 -14.11 -36.87 -60.72
N GLY A 185 -14.06 -38.15 -61.08
CA GLY A 185 -14.54 -38.70 -62.35
C GLY A 185 -13.30 -39.02 -63.18
#